data_AF-A0A1Q3FHA5-F1
#
_entry.id   AF-A0A1Q3FHA5-F1
#
_cell.length_a   1.000
_cell.length_b   1.000
_cell.length_c   1.000
_cell.angle_alpha   90.00
_cell.angle_beta   90.00
_cell.angle_gamma   90.00
#
_symmetry.space_group_name_H-M   'P 1'
#
loop_
_entity.id
_entity.type
_entity.pdbx_description
1 polymer ?
#
loop_
_entity_poly.entity_id
_entity_poly.type
_entity_poly.pdbx_seq_one_letter_code
_entity_poly.pdbx_strand_id
1 'polypeptide(L)'
;PSRFFCRQCKQGTCFDCLVLWFGQSQKQECPKCRLQTSIGTVSAERKTQYSCPREGHLVRYFCQQCDECLCRECYTDRDGTHGRHAKQALDDLRREINDGIGRIRALAGGGGDCVDSLSRLLSTACSFTPAGCQKALATIAGLLPHGIPHEMVRQRRAVLEEIGKVAPAKTVPKLAQGKNPAYILPNEKFFEHRCQVKSPSATFQSYTAEDLHGNRWELTVYPQGFSDGHGRAVSLYLTLAAGQPGRYEYKYAMYEASGAKILAEYLAVDDFVVGSKSQGCQRLVQIEQAKRYGLDKSGGYQLAFGVRQTDEGYGPRCAASLVANKDKNLPFKSFLFTVRDYPAQRNADRILFSNLMYDHQNMAWRIRVDCNGHQEKGQYCSVYLVLLNGAEGWFDIFIKLVHPTIPEMSIRRELTHFFTPHSSWGVPHFIDQTQINDFMIGPNQLKFEYGMRPARRDQEA
;
A
#
# COMPACT_ATOMS: atom_id res chain seq x y z
N PRO A 1 -7.75 -4.77 14.74
CA PRO A 1 -7.57 -4.34 16.15
C PRO A 1 -8.64 -3.32 16.57
N SER A 2 -9.48 -3.68 17.53
CA SER A 2 -10.57 -2.86 18.09
C SER A 2 -10.02 -1.54 18.64
N ARG A 3 -10.61 -0.37 18.32
CA ARG A 3 -10.14 0.94 18.82
C ARG A 3 -11.20 1.60 19.72
N PHE A 4 -10.82 2.01 20.93
CA PHE A 4 -11.54 2.93 21.81
C PHE A 4 -11.26 4.36 21.38
N PHE A 5 -12.30 5.17 21.19
CA PHE A 5 -12.18 6.57 20.78
C PHE A 5 -12.41 7.50 21.96
N CYS A 6 -11.41 8.34 22.25
CA CYS A 6 -11.58 9.37 23.27
C CYS A 6 -12.59 10.43 22.83
N ARG A 7 -13.56 10.75 23.69
CA ARG A 7 -14.63 11.73 23.39
C ARG A 7 -14.11 13.14 23.13
N GLN A 8 -12.96 13.50 23.68
CA GLN A 8 -12.36 14.83 23.55
C GLN A 8 -11.44 14.94 22.34
N CYS A 9 -10.41 14.09 22.24
CA CYS A 9 -9.43 14.21 21.14
C CYS A 9 -9.80 13.42 19.89
N LYS A 10 -10.88 12.61 19.93
CA LYS A 10 -11.39 11.78 18.81
C LYS A 10 -10.37 10.78 18.25
N GLN A 11 -9.30 10.52 19.00
CA GLN A 11 -8.23 9.59 18.60
C GLN A 11 -8.57 8.19 19.06
N GLY A 12 -8.37 7.22 18.15
CA GLY A 12 -8.65 5.80 18.40
C GLY A 12 -7.42 5.06 18.91
N THR A 13 -7.50 4.51 20.11
CA THR A 13 -6.46 3.65 20.71
C THR A 13 -6.94 2.21 20.72
N CYS A 14 -6.09 1.25 20.33
CA CYS A 14 -6.53 -0.14 20.33
C CYS A 14 -6.92 -0.59 21.75
N PHE A 15 -7.97 -1.40 21.92
CA PHE A 15 -8.46 -1.78 23.25
C PHE A 15 -7.38 -2.52 24.05
N ASP A 16 -6.62 -3.41 23.39
CA ASP A 16 -5.51 -4.12 24.04
C ASP A 16 -4.41 -3.13 24.48
N CYS A 17 -4.12 -2.13 23.66
CA CYS A 17 -3.22 -1.02 23.97
C CYS A 17 -3.75 -0.16 25.14
N LEU A 18 -5.07 0.02 25.23
CA LEU A 18 -5.73 0.79 26.28
C LEU A 18 -5.72 0.03 27.61
N VAL A 19 -5.93 -1.30 27.59
CA VAL A 19 -5.80 -2.18 28.75
C VAL A 19 -4.36 -2.17 29.27
N LEU A 20 -3.38 -2.27 28.37
CA LEU A 20 -1.96 -2.15 28.72
C LEU A 20 -1.65 -0.77 29.32
N TRP A 21 -2.18 0.30 28.73
CA TRP A 21 -1.98 1.67 29.21
C TRP A 21 -2.54 1.88 30.64
N PHE A 22 -3.77 1.43 30.90
CA PHE A 22 -4.36 1.51 32.24
C PHE A 22 -3.66 0.61 33.25
N GLY A 23 -3.17 -0.56 32.82
CA GLY A 23 -2.41 -1.47 33.69
C GLY A 23 -1.03 -0.95 34.07
N GLN A 24 -0.34 -0.25 33.16
CA GLN A 24 1.03 0.25 33.38
C GLN A 24 1.09 1.59 34.11
N SER A 25 0.12 2.47 33.91
CA SER A 25 0.22 3.87 34.38
C SER A 25 -0.41 4.15 35.74
N GLN A 26 -1.22 3.22 36.29
CA GLN A 26 -2.15 3.43 37.41
C GLN A 26 -3.07 4.65 37.27
N LYS A 27 -3.05 5.34 36.14
CA LYS A 27 -3.83 6.55 35.86
C LYS A 27 -4.96 6.21 34.91
N GLN A 28 -6.19 6.45 35.35
CA GLN A 28 -7.39 6.27 34.55
C GLN A 28 -7.61 7.49 33.65
N GLU A 29 -6.73 7.68 32.66
CA GLU A 29 -6.78 8.81 31.73
C GLU A 29 -6.45 8.41 30.27
N CYS A 30 -6.98 9.18 29.32
CA CYS A 30 -6.71 8.99 27.89
C CYS A 30 -5.21 9.13 27.57
N PRO A 31 -4.59 8.22 26.81
CA PRO A 31 -3.16 8.30 26.47
C PRO A 31 -2.76 9.55 25.68
N LYS A 32 -3.71 10.16 24.95
CA LYS A 32 -3.45 11.28 24.06
C LYS A 32 -3.79 12.64 24.68
N CYS A 33 -4.93 12.78 25.34
CA CYS A 33 -5.38 14.08 25.87
C CYS A 33 -5.57 14.11 27.39
N ARG A 34 -5.19 13.03 28.09
CA ARG A 34 -5.27 12.92 29.56
C ARG A 34 -6.64 13.18 30.18
N LEU A 35 -7.71 13.07 29.39
CA LEU A 35 -9.08 13.10 29.92
C LEU A 35 -9.29 11.91 30.84
N GLN A 36 -9.79 12.11 32.05
CA GLN A 36 -10.13 11.02 32.97
C GLN A 36 -11.12 10.04 32.30
N THR A 37 -10.81 8.75 32.34
CA THR A 37 -11.59 7.67 31.72
C THR A 37 -11.33 6.36 32.47
N SER A 38 -12.38 5.67 32.92
CA SER A 38 -12.24 4.40 33.65
C SER A 38 -12.38 3.17 32.76
N ILE A 39 -11.64 2.10 33.08
CA ILE A 39 -11.75 0.81 32.36
C ILE A 39 -13.13 0.15 32.53
N GLY A 40 -13.81 0.40 33.67
CA GLY A 40 -15.16 -0.09 33.93
C GLY A 40 -16.19 0.57 33.00
N THR A 41 -16.10 1.90 32.83
CA THR A 41 -16.93 2.66 31.88
C THR A 41 -16.65 2.23 30.44
N VAL A 42 -15.38 2.04 30.08
CA VAL A 42 -14.99 1.58 28.73
C VAL A 42 -15.48 0.15 28.46
N SER A 43 -15.44 -0.74 29.45
CA SER A 43 -15.90 -2.13 29.32
C SER A 43 -17.43 -2.24 29.21
N ALA A 44 -18.16 -1.41 29.96
CA ALA A 44 -19.62 -1.29 29.85
C ALA A 44 -20.06 -0.69 28.50
N GLU A 45 -19.39 0.38 28.03
CA GLU A 45 -19.63 0.99 26.72
C GLU A 45 -19.24 0.06 25.56
N ARG A 46 -18.19 -0.75 25.73
CA ARG A 46 -17.78 -1.78 24.75
C ARG A 46 -18.89 -2.80 24.49
N LYS A 47 -19.62 -3.22 25.52
CA LYS A 47 -20.68 -4.25 25.42
C LYS A 47 -21.96 -3.73 24.77
N THR A 48 -22.30 -2.46 24.91
CA THR A 48 -23.60 -1.93 24.44
C THR A 48 -23.50 -1.09 23.16
N GLN A 49 -22.35 -0.44 22.89
CA GLN A 49 -22.22 0.52 21.78
C GLN A 49 -21.33 0.03 20.63
N TYR A 50 -20.49 -0.97 20.85
CA TYR A 50 -19.50 -1.46 19.86
C TYR A 50 -19.61 -2.95 19.55
N SER A 51 -20.63 -3.60 20.12
CA SER A 51 -20.94 -5.01 19.91
C SER A 51 -22.09 -5.17 18.92
N CYS A 52 -22.01 -6.24 18.13
CA CYS A 52 -23.06 -6.72 17.26
C CYS A 52 -24.27 -7.12 18.13
N PRO A 53 -25.50 -6.76 17.73
CA PRO A 53 -26.70 -7.01 18.53
C PRO A 53 -27.04 -8.49 18.70
N ARG A 54 -26.51 -9.37 17.85
CA ARG A 54 -26.80 -10.81 17.85
C ARG A 54 -25.89 -11.58 18.80
N GLU A 55 -24.59 -11.57 18.54
CA GLU A 55 -23.61 -12.38 19.29
C GLU A 55 -22.87 -11.59 20.37
N GLY A 56 -23.09 -10.28 20.49
CA GLY A 56 -22.38 -9.43 21.47
C GLY A 56 -20.88 -9.23 21.16
N HIS A 57 -20.39 -9.78 20.04
CA HIS A 57 -19.01 -9.62 19.57
C HIS A 57 -18.79 -8.29 18.84
N LEU A 58 -17.54 -7.84 18.78
CA LEU A 58 -17.20 -6.53 18.21
C LEU A 58 -17.64 -6.37 16.74
N VAL A 59 -18.27 -5.23 16.46
CA VAL A 59 -18.67 -4.83 15.11
C VAL A 59 -17.44 -4.61 14.23
N ARG A 60 -17.45 -5.22 13.05
CA ARG A 60 -16.42 -5.03 12.00
C ARG A 60 -17.02 -4.75 10.63
N TYR A 61 -18.24 -5.19 10.42
CA TYR A 61 -18.95 -5.09 9.15
C TYR A 61 -20.33 -4.51 9.39
N PHE A 62 -21.03 -4.19 8.32
CA PHE A 62 -22.45 -3.88 8.38
C PHE A 62 -23.16 -4.41 7.12
N CYS A 63 -24.45 -4.68 7.28
CA CYS A 63 -25.35 -5.07 6.20
C CYS A 63 -25.83 -3.83 5.45
N GLN A 64 -25.60 -3.77 4.13
CA GLN A 64 -25.99 -2.62 3.32
C GLN A 64 -27.52 -2.52 3.12
N GLN A 65 -28.25 -3.62 3.28
CA GLN A 65 -29.70 -3.66 3.14
C GLN A 65 -30.41 -3.35 4.45
N CYS A 66 -29.96 -3.95 5.55
CA CYS A 66 -30.63 -3.88 6.87
C CYS A 66 -30.17 -2.70 7.74
N ASP A 67 -29.05 -2.07 7.40
CA ASP A 67 -28.42 -1.04 8.22
C ASP A 67 -28.00 -1.54 9.61
N GLU A 68 -27.71 -2.84 9.70
CA GLU A 68 -27.31 -3.52 10.93
C GLU A 68 -25.80 -3.80 10.97
N CYS A 69 -25.21 -3.57 12.14
CA CYS A 69 -23.81 -3.85 12.43
C CYS A 69 -23.56 -5.33 12.71
N LEU A 70 -22.53 -5.89 12.07
CA LEU A 70 -22.19 -7.31 12.13
C LEU A 70 -20.80 -7.52 12.73
N CYS A 71 -20.67 -8.57 13.56
CA CYS A 71 -19.37 -9.12 13.94
C CYS A 71 -18.84 -10.06 12.83
N ARG A 72 -17.64 -10.62 13.02
CA ARG A 72 -17.03 -11.54 12.05
C ARG A 72 -17.88 -12.81 11.83
N GLU A 73 -18.48 -13.34 12.90
CA GLU A 73 -19.26 -14.57 12.84
C GLU A 73 -20.59 -14.36 12.11
N CYS A 74 -21.32 -13.29 12.40
CA CYS A 74 -22.53 -12.91 11.65
C CYS A 74 -22.21 -12.54 10.19
N TYR A 75 -20.98 -12.11 9.89
CA TYR A 75 -20.55 -11.87 8.52
C TYR A 75 -20.38 -13.19 7.75
N THR A 76 -19.82 -14.23 8.38
CA THR A 76 -19.58 -15.53 7.74
C THR A 76 -20.77 -16.49 7.76
N ASP A 77 -21.76 -16.24 8.61
CA ASP A 77 -23.01 -16.99 8.68
C ASP A 77 -23.82 -16.82 7.37
N ARG A 78 -23.75 -17.83 6.49
CA ARG A 78 -24.43 -17.88 5.19
C ARG A 78 -25.88 -18.36 5.28
N ASP A 79 -26.23 -19.04 6.36
CA ASP A 79 -27.58 -19.58 6.60
C ASP A 79 -28.43 -18.67 7.50
N GLY A 80 -27.80 -17.67 8.12
CA GLY A 80 -28.47 -16.64 8.91
C GLY A 80 -29.21 -15.56 8.10
N THR A 81 -29.91 -14.68 8.82
CA THR A 81 -30.75 -13.58 8.30
C THR A 81 -30.04 -12.60 7.35
N HIS A 82 -28.71 -12.53 7.39
CA HIS A 82 -27.91 -11.66 6.51
C HIS A 82 -27.10 -12.44 5.45
N GLY A 83 -27.27 -13.76 5.33
CA GLY A 83 -26.47 -14.61 4.45
C GLY A 83 -26.50 -14.20 2.97
N ARG A 84 -27.63 -13.66 2.52
CA ARG A 84 -27.86 -13.21 1.13
C ARG A 84 -27.74 -11.69 0.93
N HIS A 85 -27.43 -10.94 1.98
CA HIS A 85 -27.32 -9.49 1.90
C HIS A 85 -25.90 -9.05 1.57
N ALA A 86 -25.77 -7.89 0.93
CA ALA A 86 -24.48 -7.26 0.68
C ALA A 86 -23.92 -6.72 1.99
N LYS A 87 -22.65 -7.03 2.27
CA LYS A 87 -21.97 -6.67 3.51
C LYS A 87 -20.74 -5.85 3.17
N GLN A 88 -20.46 -4.81 3.96
CA GLN A 88 -19.30 -3.94 3.76
C GLN A 88 -18.52 -3.82 5.07
N ALA A 89 -17.20 -3.62 4.98
CA ALA A 89 -16.40 -3.32 6.16
C ALA A 89 -16.74 -1.94 6.72
N LEU A 90 -16.86 -1.86 8.04
CA LEU A 90 -17.15 -0.59 8.71
C LEU A 90 -16.04 0.45 8.46
N ASP A 91 -14.80 -0.01 8.30
CA ASP A 91 -13.65 0.87 8.02
C ASP A 91 -13.71 1.49 6.61
N ASP A 92 -14.36 0.83 5.65
CA ASP A 92 -14.54 1.42 4.31
C ASP A 92 -15.61 2.51 4.32
N LEU A 93 -16.72 2.31 5.03
CA LEU A 93 -17.72 3.36 5.24
C LEU A 93 -17.11 4.58 5.96
N ARG A 94 -16.24 4.34 6.94
CA ARG A 94 -15.51 5.41 7.63
C ARG A 94 -14.63 6.20 6.67
N ARG A 95 -13.90 5.51 5.79
CA ARG A 95 -13.06 6.12 4.76
C ARG A 95 -13.89 6.99 3.83
N GLU A 96 -14.98 6.44 3.30
CA GLU A 96 -15.88 7.12 2.38
C GLU A 96 -16.47 8.43 2.97
N ILE A 97 -16.92 8.38 4.23
CA ILE A 97 -17.43 9.57 4.93
C ILE A 97 -16.32 10.61 5.13
N ASN A 98 -15.12 10.20 5.56
CA ASN A 98 -14.00 11.11 5.79
C ASN A 98 -13.51 11.76 4.50
N ASP A 99 -13.44 11.00 3.40
CA ASP A 99 -13.07 11.52 2.09
C ASP A 99 -14.12 12.53 1.60
N GLY A 100 -15.41 12.25 1.82
CA GLY A 100 -16.50 13.18 1.53
C GLY A 100 -16.41 14.49 2.32
N ILE A 101 -16.16 14.41 3.62
CA ILE A 101 -15.94 15.58 4.48
C ILE A 101 -14.70 16.36 4.01
N GLY A 102 -13.63 15.67 3.62
CA GLY A 102 -12.43 16.28 3.06
C GLY A 102 -12.73 17.11 1.81
N ARG A 103 -13.52 16.56 0.88
CA ARG A 103 -13.99 17.28 -0.32
C ARG A 103 -14.80 18.53 0.04
N ILE A 104 -15.74 18.43 0.98
CA ILE A 104 -16.55 19.58 1.39
C ILE A 104 -15.70 20.68 2.06
N ARG A 105 -14.71 20.30 2.89
CA ARG A 105 -13.79 21.27 3.51
C ARG A 105 -12.92 22.00 2.49
N ALA A 106 -12.45 21.29 1.45
CA ALA A 106 -11.73 21.89 0.34
C ALA A 106 -12.60 22.91 -0.41
N LEU A 107 -13.89 22.63 -0.59
CA LEU A 107 -14.86 23.56 -1.19
C LEU A 107 -15.22 24.75 -0.27
N ALA A 108 -15.16 24.57 1.05
CA ALA A 108 -15.49 25.59 2.05
C ALA A 108 -14.36 26.61 2.32
N GLY A 109 -13.18 26.46 1.69
CA GLY A 109 -12.05 27.38 1.87
C GLY A 109 -11.28 27.22 3.19
N GLY A 110 -11.44 26.10 3.88
CA GLY A 110 -10.84 25.87 5.20
C GLY A 110 -9.52 25.09 5.16
N GLY A 111 -8.40 25.76 4.85
CA GLY A 111 -7.04 25.31 5.22
C GLY A 111 -5.95 25.41 4.15
N GLY A 112 -5.08 26.42 4.27
CA GLY A 112 -3.63 26.38 3.98
C GLY A 112 -3.12 26.03 2.57
N ASP A 113 -2.67 27.05 1.85
CA ASP A 113 -1.63 27.07 0.79
C ASP A 113 -1.83 26.40 -0.58
N CYS A 114 -3.00 25.82 -0.89
CA CYS A 114 -3.25 25.30 -2.26
C CYS A 114 -4.57 25.80 -2.90
N VAL A 115 -5.02 27.01 -2.53
CA VAL A 115 -6.39 27.47 -2.84
C VAL A 115 -6.51 28.22 -4.18
N ASP A 116 -5.42 28.73 -4.77
CA ASP A 116 -5.55 29.59 -5.96
C ASP A 116 -5.92 28.85 -7.26
N SER A 117 -5.56 27.57 -7.39
CA SER A 117 -5.81 26.81 -8.62
C SER A 117 -7.17 26.09 -8.63
N LEU A 118 -7.63 25.57 -7.48
CA LEU A 118 -8.91 24.85 -7.38
C LEU A 118 -10.10 25.82 -7.30
N SER A 119 -9.94 26.96 -6.60
CA SER A 119 -10.98 27.98 -6.48
C SER A 119 -11.34 28.61 -7.83
N ARG A 120 -10.35 28.82 -8.72
CA ARG A 120 -10.55 29.37 -10.07
C ARG A 120 -11.12 28.37 -11.08
N LEU A 121 -10.93 27.06 -10.86
CA LEU A 121 -11.47 26.01 -11.74
C LEU A 121 -12.92 25.63 -11.41
N LEU A 122 -13.35 25.82 -10.16
CA LEU A 122 -14.68 25.42 -9.68
C LEU A 122 -15.72 26.54 -9.74
N SER A 123 -15.32 27.80 -9.92
CA SER A 123 -16.22 28.95 -10.07
C SER A 123 -17.09 28.89 -11.33
N THR A 124 -16.80 28.00 -12.27
CA THR A 124 -17.49 27.90 -13.56
C THR A 124 -18.45 26.71 -13.71
N ALA A 125 -18.55 25.81 -12.72
CA ALA A 125 -19.30 24.56 -12.91
C ALA A 125 -20.33 24.21 -11.82
N CYS A 126 -20.36 24.88 -10.68
CA CYS A 126 -21.30 24.52 -9.62
C CYS A 126 -21.86 25.72 -8.86
N SER A 127 -23.18 25.71 -8.66
CA SER A 127 -23.97 26.66 -7.87
C SER A 127 -23.77 26.48 -6.35
N PHE A 128 -22.53 26.26 -5.88
CA PHE A 128 -22.25 26.05 -4.46
C PHE A 128 -21.56 27.25 -3.83
N THR A 129 -22.11 27.71 -2.71
CA THR A 129 -21.53 28.79 -1.90
C THR A 129 -20.74 28.19 -0.73
N PRO A 130 -19.68 28.87 -0.24
CA PRO A 130 -19.00 28.50 1.01
C PRO A 130 -19.96 28.30 2.19
N ALA A 131 -21.03 29.10 2.24
CA ALA A 131 -22.11 28.96 3.22
C ALA A 131 -22.87 27.62 3.09
N GLY A 132 -23.10 27.13 1.87
CA GLY A 132 -23.68 25.81 1.62
C GLY A 132 -22.78 24.67 2.10
N CYS A 133 -21.46 24.79 1.90
CA CYS A 133 -20.50 23.80 2.38
C CYS A 133 -20.40 23.78 3.92
N GLN A 134 -20.39 24.95 4.57
CA GLN A 134 -20.42 25.06 6.02
C GLN A 134 -21.72 24.50 6.61
N LYS A 135 -22.87 24.76 5.97
CA LYS A 135 -24.17 24.18 6.38
C LYS A 135 -24.14 22.65 6.28
N ALA A 136 -23.62 22.08 5.20
CA ALA A 136 -23.49 20.63 5.05
C ALA A 136 -22.55 20.02 6.10
N LEU A 137 -21.42 20.66 6.42
CA LEU A 137 -20.53 20.21 7.49
C LEU A 137 -21.23 20.22 8.86
N ALA A 138 -22.05 21.25 9.15
CA ALA A 138 -22.84 21.32 10.37
C ALA A 138 -23.91 20.21 10.43
N THR A 139 -24.60 19.96 9.32
CA THR A 139 -25.58 18.85 9.21
C THR A 139 -24.90 17.50 9.41
N ILE A 140 -23.77 17.24 8.75
CA ILE A 140 -23.00 15.99 8.89
C ILE A 140 -22.49 15.81 10.33
N ALA A 141 -22.02 16.89 10.97
CA ALA A 141 -21.61 16.84 12.38
C ALA A 141 -22.78 16.51 13.33
N GLY A 142 -23.99 17.00 13.03
CA GLY A 142 -25.21 16.66 13.76
C GLY A 142 -25.68 15.21 13.53
N LEU A 143 -25.46 14.66 12.34
CA LEU A 143 -25.76 13.27 11.99
C LEU A 143 -24.73 12.27 12.56
N LEU A 144 -23.51 12.71 12.87
CA LEU A 144 -22.41 11.87 13.36
C LEU A 144 -21.81 12.36 14.70
N PRO A 145 -22.60 12.53 15.77
CA PRO A 145 -22.13 13.25 16.95
C PRO A 145 -21.02 12.52 17.74
N HIS A 146 -20.93 11.18 17.65
CA HIS A 146 -20.12 10.38 18.59
C HIS A 146 -19.25 9.25 18.00
N GLY A 147 -19.18 9.05 16.68
CA GLY A 147 -18.33 8.02 16.08
C GLY A 147 -18.68 6.57 16.47
N ILE A 148 -19.89 6.35 16.98
CA ILE A 148 -20.41 5.05 17.39
C ILE A 148 -20.81 4.26 16.13
N PRO A 149 -20.32 3.02 15.94
CA PRO A 149 -20.59 2.21 14.75
C PRO A 149 -22.06 2.12 14.35
N HIS A 150 -22.95 1.85 15.32
CA HIS A 150 -24.39 1.72 15.08
C HIS A 150 -25.00 2.99 14.52
N GLU A 151 -24.66 4.15 15.08
CA GLU A 151 -25.19 5.43 14.60
C GLU A 151 -24.60 5.79 13.23
N MET A 152 -23.31 5.51 13.01
CA MET A 152 -22.68 5.69 11.70
C MET A 152 -23.38 4.87 10.62
N VAL A 153 -23.67 3.60 10.88
CA VAL A 153 -24.33 2.72 9.91
C VAL A 153 -25.78 3.12 9.67
N ARG A 154 -26.51 3.50 10.74
CA ARG A 154 -27.90 3.96 10.67
C ARG A 154 -28.04 5.25 9.87
N GLN A 155 -27.15 6.22 10.09
CA GLN A 155 -27.20 7.53 9.45
C GLN A 155 -26.49 7.58 8.11
N ARG A 156 -25.84 6.48 7.67
CA ARG A 156 -24.94 6.52 6.52
C ARG A 156 -25.59 7.02 5.24
N ARG A 157 -26.86 6.66 4.98
CA ARG A 157 -27.55 7.09 3.76
C ARG A 157 -27.76 8.61 3.77
N ALA A 158 -28.22 9.16 4.89
CA ALA A 158 -28.38 10.60 5.07
C ALA A 158 -27.03 11.35 4.97
N VAL A 159 -25.97 10.81 5.58
CA VAL A 159 -24.63 11.39 5.50
C VAL A 159 -24.09 11.39 4.07
N LEU A 160 -24.18 10.25 3.37
CA LEU A 160 -23.71 10.13 1.99
C LEU A 160 -24.56 10.96 1.01
N GLU A 161 -25.85 11.11 1.29
CA GLU A 161 -26.74 12.00 0.52
C GLU A 161 -26.34 13.47 0.71
N GLU A 162 -26.08 13.92 1.94
CA GLU A 162 -25.57 15.28 2.22
C GLU A 162 -24.20 15.52 1.58
N ILE A 163 -23.32 14.52 1.60
CA ILE A 163 -22.05 14.57 0.85
C ILE A 163 -22.32 14.68 -0.65
N GLY A 164 -23.25 13.90 -1.19
CA GLY A 164 -23.62 13.92 -2.60
C GLY A 164 -24.24 15.25 -3.08
N LYS A 165 -24.97 15.94 -2.20
CA LYS A 165 -25.57 17.27 -2.47
C LYS A 165 -24.53 18.35 -2.73
N VAL A 166 -23.37 18.29 -2.06
CA VAL A 166 -22.34 19.34 -2.10
C VAL A 166 -21.09 18.91 -2.87
N ALA A 167 -20.75 17.63 -2.83
CA ALA A 167 -19.56 17.05 -3.46
C ALA A 167 -19.93 15.75 -4.21
N PRO A 168 -20.71 15.83 -5.31
CA PRO A 168 -21.13 14.66 -6.07
C PRO A 168 -19.91 13.95 -6.66
N ALA A 169 -19.86 12.62 -6.50
CA ALA A 169 -18.77 11.75 -6.96
C ALA A 169 -18.43 11.88 -8.46
N LYS A 170 -19.30 12.52 -9.26
CA LYS A 170 -19.14 12.75 -10.70
C LYS A 170 -18.41 14.04 -11.08
N THR A 171 -18.04 14.90 -10.13
CA THR A 171 -17.18 16.07 -10.41
C THR A 171 -15.71 15.69 -10.31
N VAL A 172 -15.29 14.78 -11.20
CA VAL A 172 -13.91 14.80 -11.69
C VAL A 172 -13.83 16.08 -12.53
N PRO A 173 -12.96 17.05 -12.23
CA PRO A 173 -12.75 18.16 -13.14
C PRO A 173 -12.43 17.55 -14.51
N LYS A 174 -13.15 17.95 -15.56
CA LYS A 174 -12.66 17.77 -16.93
C LYS A 174 -11.34 18.54 -17.03
N LEU A 175 -10.24 17.91 -16.61
CA LEU A 175 -8.91 18.32 -17.03
C LEU A 175 -8.94 18.26 -18.54
N ALA A 176 -8.68 19.42 -19.15
CA ALA A 176 -8.72 19.63 -20.57
C ALA A 176 -8.11 18.42 -21.30
N GLN A 177 -8.84 17.91 -22.30
CA GLN A 177 -8.24 17.15 -23.39
C GLN A 177 -7.35 18.11 -24.17
N GLY A 178 -6.22 18.48 -23.58
CA GLY A 178 -5.16 19.27 -24.14
C GLY A 178 -3.93 18.38 -24.18
N LYS A 179 -3.54 17.98 -25.39
CA LYS A 179 -2.24 17.43 -25.79
C LYS A 179 -1.36 16.87 -24.66
N ASN A 180 -1.28 15.54 -24.60
CA ASN A 180 -0.18 14.74 -24.07
C ASN A 180 0.76 15.44 -23.07
N PRO A 181 0.53 15.33 -21.74
CA PRO A 181 1.51 15.73 -20.77
C PRO A 181 2.38 14.50 -20.44
N ALA A 182 3.58 14.47 -21.00
CA ALA A 182 4.67 13.66 -20.47
C ALA A 182 5.06 14.19 -19.08
N TYR A 183 4.42 13.75 -17.98
CA TYR A 183 4.81 14.21 -16.64
C TYR A 183 4.63 13.12 -15.56
N ILE A 184 5.68 12.33 -15.38
CA ILE A 184 6.28 12.11 -14.06
C ILE A 184 6.75 13.51 -13.60
N LEU A 185 6.66 13.91 -12.33
CA LEU A 185 7.42 15.07 -11.84
C LEU A 185 8.91 14.80 -12.14
N PRO A 186 9.56 15.37 -13.18
CA PRO A 186 10.77 14.76 -13.70
C PRO A 186 12.02 15.02 -12.84
N ASN A 187 11.96 15.91 -11.83
CA ASN A 187 13.18 16.56 -11.35
C ASN A 187 13.37 16.65 -9.83
N GLU A 188 12.47 16.17 -8.97
CA GLU A 188 12.88 15.98 -7.59
C GLU A 188 13.83 14.79 -7.52
N LYS A 189 15.09 15.07 -7.18
CA LYS A 189 16.08 14.05 -6.89
C LYS A 189 15.64 13.32 -5.63
N PHE A 190 15.88 12.01 -5.59
CA PHE A 190 15.81 11.30 -4.32
C PHE A 190 16.73 12.01 -3.33
N PHE A 191 16.20 12.35 -2.17
CA PHE A 191 17.04 12.45 -0.99
C PHE A 191 17.65 11.07 -0.76
N GLU A 192 18.95 10.98 -0.49
CA GLU A 192 19.62 9.73 -0.17
C GLU A 192 20.47 9.91 1.08
N HIS A 193 20.26 9.03 2.05
CA HIS A 193 21.02 8.98 3.29
C HIS A 193 21.74 7.65 3.41
N ARG A 194 23.07 7.70 3.51
CA ARG A 194 23.90 6.53 3.78
C ARG A 194 24.04 6.30 5.29
N CYS A 195 23.86 5.07 5.72
CA CYS A 195 24.00 4.65 7.11
C CYS A 195 24.90 3.41 7.23
N GLN A 196 25.60 3.33 8.36
CA GLN A 196 26.52 2.24 8.67
C GLN A 196 25.92 1.33 9.73
N VAL A 197 25.61 0.09 9.35
CA VAL A 197 25.14 -0.96 10.27
C VAL A 197 26.32 -1.52 11.04
N LYS A 198 26.48 -1.13 12.30
CA LYS A 198 27.66 -1.48 13.11
C LYS A 198 27.67 -2.93 13.56
N SER A 199 26.50 -3.47 13.91
CA SER A 199 26.40 -4.82 14.47
C SER A 199 25.46 -5.70 13.64
N PRO A 200 25.97 -6.47 12.67
CA PRO A 200 25.19 -7.42 11.90
C PRO A 200 24.47 -8.49 12.73
N SER A 201 24.87 -8.70 13.98
CA SER A 201 24.23 -9.63 14.94
C SER A 201 23.12 -8.99 15.78
N ALA A 202 22.94 -7.66 15.73
CA ALA A 202 21.91 -7.00 16.52
C ALA A 202 20.50 -7.39 16.06
N THR A 203 19.55 -7.36 17.00
CA THR A 203 18.13 -7.58 16.72
C THR A 203 17.58 -6.51 15.78
N PHE A 204 17.85 -5.24 16.06
CA PHE A 204 17.59 -4.14 15.15
C PHE A 204 18.50 -2.93 15.46
N GLN A 205 18.60 -2.01 14.50
CA GLN A 205 19.27 -0.71 14.61
C GLN A 205 18.43 0.35 13.90
N SER A 206 18.39 1.58 14.45
CA SER A 206 17.65 2.70 13.86
C SER A 206 18.58 3.83 13.42
N TYR A 207 18.24 4.47 12.30
CA TYR A 207 18.96 5.62 11.74
C TYR A 207 17.95 6.71 11.40
N THR A 208 18.27 7.96 11.70
CA THR A 208 17.39 9.09 11.39
C THR A 208 18.06 10.05 10.44
N ALA A 209 17.28 10.64 9.53
CA ALA A 209 17.75 11.70 8.65
C ALA A 209 16.60 12.64 8.28
N GLU A 210 16.93 13.88 7.94
CA GLU A 210 15.97 14.86 7.42
C GLU A 210 16.16 14.99 5.91
N ASP A 211 15.05 14.95 5.16
CA ASP A 211 15.07 15.09 3.70
C ASP A 211 15.16 16.56 3.25
N LEU A 212 15.11 16.77 1.93
CA LEU A 212 15.22 18.10 1.31
C LEU A 212 14.07 19.04 1.68
N HIS A 213 12.97 18.52 2.23
CA HIS A 213 11.78 19.27 2.61
C HIS A 213 11.64 19.39 4.13
N GLY A 214 12.64 18.93 4.89
CA GLY A 214 12.64 18.96 6.35
C GLY A 214 11.78 17.86 7.00
N ASN A 215 11.34 16.86 6.23
CA ASN A 215 10.69 15.70 6.82
C ASN A 215 11.74 14.82 7.48
N ARG A 216 11.45 14.37 8.70
CA ARG A 216 12.31 13.47 9.47
C ARG A 216 11.90 12.02 9.24
N TRP A 217 12.85 11.23 8.78
CA TRP A 217 12.70 9.82 8.49
C TRP A 217 13.48 8.98 9.48
N GLU A 218 12.93 7.83 9.87
CA GLU A 218 13.61 6.80 10.65
C GLU A 218 13.65 5.49 9.87
N LEU A 219 14.86 5.05 9.53
CA LEU A 219 15.11 3.71 8.99
C LEU A 219 15.37 2.74 10.13
N THR A 220 14.52 1.74 10.29
CA THR A 220 14.75 0.58 11.15
C THR A 220 15.31 -0.57 10.31
N VAL A 221 16.50 -1.05 10.69
CA VAL A 221 17.19 -2.18 10.06
C VAL A 221 17.15 -3.36 11.01
N TYR A 222 16.76 -4.54 10.52
CA TYR A 222 16.84 -5.83 11.20
C TYR A 222 17.89 -6.68 10.48
N PRO A 223 19.16 -6.65 10.91
CA PRO A 223 20.24 -7.40 10.27
C PRO A 223 20.03 -8.92 10.26
N GLN A 224 19.30 -9.43 11.25
CA GLN A 224 18.91 -10.85 11.35
C GLN A 224 17.50 -11.11 10.80
N GLY A 225 16.90 -10.12 10.13
CA GLY A 225 15.57 -10.21 9.57
C GLY A 225 14.43 -10.04 10.58
N PHE A 226 13.24 -9.81 10.03
CA PHE A 226 12.00 -9.63 10.78
C PHE A 226 10.85 -10.31 10.04
N SER A 227 9.83 -10.77 10.78
CA SER A 227 8.69 -11.54 10.25
C SER A 227 9.15 -12.65 9.29
N ASP A 228 8.71 -12.63 8.02
CA ASP A 228 8.97 -13.70 7.08
C ASP A 228 10.42 -13.68 6.57
N GLY A 229 11.19 -12.64 6.90
CA GLY A 229 12.63 -12.55 6.65
C GLY A 229 13.49 -13.07 7.80
N HIS A 230 12.91 -13.31 8.99
CA HIS A 230 13.67 -13.64 10.20
C HIS A 230 14.60 -14.85 10.00
N GLY A 231 15.85 -14.70 10.41
CA GLY A 231 16.92 -15.70 10.29
C GLY A 231 17.38 -15.98 8.87
N ARG A 232 16.81 -15.33 7.85
CA ARG A 232 17.08 -15.62 6.44
C ARG A 232 17.63 -14.41 5.71
N ALA A 233 16.96 -13.27 5.82
CA ALA A 233 17.27 -12.07 5.04
C ALA A 233 17.24 -10.81 5.90
N VAL A 234 18.04 -9.81 5.52
CA VAL A 234 18.02 -8.47 6.13
C VAL A 234 16.69 -7.80 5.82
N SER A 235 16.02 -7.29 6.85
CA SER A 235 14.74 -6.58 6.72
C SER A 235 14.87 -5.09 7.05
N LEU A 236 14.14 -4.24 6.35
CA LEU A 236 14.18 -2.79 6.52
C LEU A 236 12.78 -2.19 6.53
N TYR A 237 12.57 -1.19 7.38
CA TYR A 237 11.33 -0.42 7.46
C TYR A 237 11.66 1.05 7.57
N LEU A 238 10.90 1.87 6.86
CA LEU A 238 11.03 3.32 6.93
C LEU A 238 9.82 3.90 7.65
N THR A 239 10.04 4.89 8.49
CA THR A 239 8.99 5.59 9.24
C THR A 239 9.10 7.08 8.98
N LEU A 240 7.98 7.74 8.68
CA LEU A 240 7.92 9.21 8.68
C LEU A 240 7.80 9.67 10.13
N ALA A 241 8.91 10.03 10.77
CA ALA A 241 8.94 10.40 12.19
C ALA A 241 8.35 11.81 12.45
N ALA A 242 8.54 12.74 11.52
CA ALA A 242 7.94 14.07 11.52
C ALA A 242 7.91 14.64 10.09
N GLY A 243 6.98 15.53 9.78
CA GLY A 243 6.91 16.16 8.46
C GLY A 243 5.54 16.06 7.80
N GLN A 244 5.50 16.16 6.49
CA GLN A 244 4.29 16.20 5.68
C GLN A 244 3.78 14.77 5.38
N PRO A 245 2.56 14.43 5.80
CA PRO A 245 1.88 13.24 5.30
C PRO A 245 1.73 13.30 3.78
N GLY A 246 1.78 12.15 3.12
CA GLY A 246 1.63 12.08 1.68
C GLY A 246 2.08 10.74 1.14
N ARG A 247 2.01 10.61 -0.18
CA ARG A 247 2.52 9.43 -0.88
C ARG A 247 3.98 9.65 -1.23
N TYR A 248 4.85 8.75 -0.80
CA TYR A 248 6.29 8.82 -1.02
C TYR A 248 6.79 7.58 -1.74
N GLU A 249 7.63 7.80 -2.74
CA GLU A 249 8.50 6.77 -3.29
C GLU A 249 9.74 6.68 -2.41
N TYR A 250 10.10 5.46 -2.03
CA TYR A 250 11.26 5.19 -1.19
C TYR A 250 12.07 4.03 -1.73
N LYS A 251 13.38 4.11 -1.52
CA LYS A 251 14.32 3.07 -1.91
C LYS A 251 15.23 2.66 -0.76
N TYR A 252 15.67 1.40 -0.78
CA TYR A 252 16.75 0.88 0.05
C TYR A 252 17.85 0.34 -0.85
N ALA A 253 19.09 0.60 -0.50
CA ALA A 253 20.25 -0.01 -1.16
C ALA A 253 21.21 -0.57 -0.12
N MET A 254 21.69 -1.79 -0.34
CA MET A 254 22.87 -2.33 0.33
C MET A 254 24.03 -2.35 -0.64
N TYR A 255 25.20 -1.95 -0.16
CA TYR A 255 26.42 -1.92 -0.95
C TYR A 255 27.30 -3.14 -0.65
N GLU A 256 28.11 -3.52 -1.64
CA GLU A 256 29.23 -4.45 -1.44
C GLU A 256 30.26 -3.85 -0.46
N ALA A 257 31.16 -4.67 0.08
CA ALA A 257 32.17 -4.30 1.09
C ALA A 257 33.03 -3.08 0.71
N SER A 258 33.22 -2.83 -0.59
CA SER A 258 33.97 -1.67 -1.11
C SER A 258 33.18 -0.36 -1.03
N GLY A 259 31.85 -0.42 -0.85
CA GLY A 259 30.95 0.73 -0.90
C GLY A 259 30.65 1.26 -2.32
N ALA A 260 31.29 0.68 -3.35
CA ALA A 260 31.24 1.19 -4.72
C ALA A 260 30.04 0.65 -5.53
N LYS A 261 29.67 -0.61 -5.29
CA LYS A 261 28.64 -1.31 -6.07
C LYS A 261 27.47 -1.70 -5.19
N ILE A 262 26.27 -1.61 -5.73
CA ILE A 262 25.04 -2.03 -5.06
C ILE A 262 24.95 -3.56 -5.10
N LEU A 263 24.87 -4.16 -3.92
CA LEU A 263 24.65 -5.58 -3.72
C LEU A 263 23.17 -5.96 -3.93
N ALA A 264 22.28 -5.12 -3.38
CA ALA A 264 20.83 -5.28 -3.48
C ALA A 264 20.13 -3.92 -3.40
N GLU A 265 19.05 -3.75 -4.15
CA GLU A 265 18.20 -2.56 -4.13
C GLU A 265 16.73 -2.95 -4.02
N TYR A 266 15.95 -2.11 -3.34
CA TYR A 266 14.52 -2.21 -3.26
C TYR A 266 13.90 -0.83 -3.47
N LEU A 267 12.79 -0.78 -4.21
CA LEU A 267 12.05 0.44 -4.53
C LEU A 267 10.56 0.15 -4.33
N ALA A 268 9.85 1.12 -3.75
CA ALA A 268 8.44 1.02 -3.38
C ALA A 268 7.81 2.41 -3.21
N VAL A 269 6.48 2.48 -3.18
CA VAL A 269 5.72 3.71 -2.94
C VAL A 269 4.66 3.49 -1.88
N ASP A 270 4.71 4.20 -0.76
CA ASP A 270 3.70 4.08 0.30
C ASP A 270 3.05 5.42 0.63
N ASP A 271 1.84 5.35 1.19
CA ASP A 271 1.19 6.47 1.84
C ASP A 271 1.71 6.57 3.28
N PHE A 272 2.43 7.64 3.59
CA PHE A 272 2.94 7.93 4.92
C PHE A 272 2.07 8.96 5.62
N VAL A 273 1.78 8.68 6.88
CA VAL A 273 1.38 9.66 7.88
C VAL A 273 2.45 9.72 8.95
N VAL A 274 2.51 10.80 9.72
CA VAL A 274 3.49 10.90 10.81
C VAL A 274 3.30 9.73 11.80
N GLY A 275 4.38 8.97 12.00
CA GLY A 275 4.45 7.76 12.80
C GLY A 275 4.09 6.46 12.07
N SER A 276 3.65 6.49 10.80
CA SER A 276 3.41 5.25 10.05
C SER A 276 4.71 4.65 9.53
N LYS A 277 4.77 3.31 9.59
CA LYS A 277 5.82 2.53 8.96
C LYS A 277 5.42 2.17 7.53
N SER A 278 6.39 2.14 6.63
CA SER A 278 6.27 1.52 5.32
C SER A 278 5.80 0.06 5.45
N GLN A 279 5.28 -0.52 4.37
CA GLN A 279 5.08 -1.98 4.25
C GLN A 279 6.37 -2.77 4.51
N GLY A 280 7.52 -2.11 4.29
CA GLY A 280 8.83 -2.63 4.61
C GLY A 280 9.37 -3.58 3.56
N CYS A 281 10.68 -3.72 3.52
CA CYS A 281 11.37 -4.73 2.72
C CYS A 281 11.79 -5.86 3.65
N GLN A 282 10.99 -6.92 3.75
CA GLN A 282 11.30 -8.04 4.64
C GLN A 282 12.49 -8.87 4.18
N ARG A 283 12.82 -8.85 2.88
CA ARG A 283 13.88 -9.67 2.30
C ARG A 283 14.68 -8.85 1.28
N LEU A 284 15.48 -7.89 1.76
CA LEU A 284 16.35 -7.11 0.87
C LEU A 284 17.45 -7.99 0.28
N VAL A 285 18.14 -8.72 1.15
CA VAL A 285 19.28 -9.58 0.80
C VAL A 285 19.39 -10.71 1.82
N GLN A 286 19.78 -11.91 1.40
CA GLN A 286 20.01 -13.03 2.32
C GLN A 286 21.15 -12.70 3.30
N ILE A 287 21.04 -13.12 4.55
CA ILE A 287 22.01 -12.83 5.62
C ILE A 287 23.39 -13.38 5.24
N GLU A 288 23.46 -14.61 4.73
CA GLU A 288 24.74 -15.21 4.32
C GLU A 288 25.39 -14.46 3.15
N GLN A 289 24.57 -13.89 2.26
CA GLN A 289 25.06 -13.05 1.17
C GLN A 289 25.55 -11.70 1.70
N ALA A 290 24.80 -11.06 2.60
CA ALA A 290 25.19 -9.81 3.24
C ALA A 290 26.52 -9.99 4.01
N LYS A 291 26.68 -11.09 4.73
CA LYS A 291 27.94 -11.46 5.40
C LYS A 291 29.09 -11.63 4.41
N ARG A 292 28.86 -12.36 3.31
CA ARG A 292 29.92 -12.71 2.35
C ARG A 292 30.40 -11.52 1.51
N TYR A 293 29.48 -10.64 1.10
CA TYR A 293 29.78 -9.59 0.12
C TYR A 293 29.57 -8.18 0.62
N GLY A 294 28.81 -7.98 1.70
CA GLY A 294 28.42 -6.67 2.22
C GLY A 294 29.17 -6.21 3.48
N LEU A 295 29.94 -7.09 4.13
CA LEU A 295 30.75 -6.72 5.30
C LEU A 295 31.95 -5.88 4.88
N ASP A 296 32.01 -4.65 5.35
CA ASP A 296 33.19 -3.81 5.19
C ASP A 296 34.28 -4.14 6.23
N LYS A 297 35.38 -3.36 6.21
CA LYS A 297 36.52 -3.56 7.11
C LYS A 297 36.17 -3.42 8.60
N SER A 298 35.05 -2.77 8.94
CA SER A 298 34.56 -2.64 10.32
C SER A 298 33.73 -3.84 10.79
N GLY A 299 33.44 -4.78 9.89
CA GLY A 299 32.50 -5.87 10.16
C GLY A 299 31.04 -5.41 10.14
N GLY A 300 30.74 -4.28 9.50
CA GLY A 300 29.40 -3.72 9.36
C GLY A 300 28.89 -3.70 7.92
N TYR A 301 27.61 -3.37 7.72
CA TYR A 301 27.02 -3.19 6.39
C TYR A 301 26.89 -1.71 6.03
N GLN A 302 27.20 -1.38 4.78
CA GLN A 302 26.86 -0.08 4.19
C GLN A 302 25.46 -0.14 3.57
N LEU A 303 24.56 0.69 4.10
CA LEU A 303 23.19 0.83 3.62
C LEU A 303 22.91 2.27 3.19
N ALA A 304 21.91 2.44 2.34
CA ALA A 304 21.28 3.72 2.12
C ALA A 304 19.76 3.56 2.08
N PHE A 305 19.06 4.60 2.51
CA PHE A 305 17.67 4.80 2.12
C PHE A 305 17.52 6.11 1.36
N GLY A 306 16.54 6.18 0.50
CA GLY A 306 16.16 7.43 -0.14
C GLY A 306 14.66 7.59 -0.23
N VAL A 307 14.22 8.85 -0.26
CA VAL A 307 12.81 9.21 -0.35
C VAL A 307 12.59 10.33 -1.36
N ARG A 308 11.39 10.36 -1.91
CA ARG A 308 10.87 11.45 -2.74
C ARG A 308 9.35 11.48 -2.64
N GLN A 309 8.78 12.66 -2.44
CA GLN A 309 7.33 12.82 -2.46
C GLN A 309 6.80 12.58 -3.88
N THR A 310 5.70 11.87 -4.00
CA THR A 310 5.04 11.63 -5.27
C THR A 310 3.94 12.66 -5.51
N ASP A 311 3.57 12.84 -6.79
CA ASP A 311 2.43 13.64 -7.18
C ASP A 311 1.14 13.06 -6.57
N GLU A 312 0.47 13.83 -5.69
CA GLU A 312 -0.75 13.42 -4.98
C GLU A 312 -1.87 12.97 -5.92
N GLY A 313 -1.89 13.47 -7.16
CA GLY A 313 -2.86 13.07 -8.18
C GLY A 313 -2.47 11.82 -8.97
N TYR A 314 -1.29 11.23 -8.77
CA TYR A 314 -0.81 10.09 -9.54
C TYR A 314 -1.74 8.87 -9.45
N GLY A 315 -2.03 8.40 -8.23
CA GLY A 315 -2.96 7.28 -8.02
C GLY A 315 -4.35 7.54 -8.60
N PRO A 316 -5.02 8.66 -8.27
CA PRO A 316 -6.31 9.03 -8.87
C PRO A 316 -6.30 9.11 -10.40
N ARG A 317 -5.23 9.64 -11.02
CA ARG A 317 -5.10 9.68 -12.49
C ARG A 317 -4.93 8.29 -13.08
N CYS A 318 -4.13 7.42 -12.45
CA CYS A 318 -4.01 6.01 -12.84
C CYS A 318 -5.37 5.30 -12.74
N ALA A 319 -6.14 5.52 -11.68
CA ALA A 319 -7.47 4.95 -11.50
C ALA A 319 -8.45 5.44 -12.57
N ALA A 320 -8.49 6.74 -12.83
CA ALA A 320 -9.31 7.33 -13.89
C ALA A 320 -8.92 6.77 -15.26
N SER A 321 -7.62 6.64 -15.53
CA SER A 321 -7.12 6.03 -16.76
C SER A 321 -7.45 4.55 -16.86
N LEU A 322 -7.44 3.80 -15.74
CA LEU A 322 -7.83 2.39 -15.72
C LEU A 322 -9.28 2.24 -16.13
N VAL A 323 -10.19 2.96 -15.48
CA VAL A 323 -11.62 2.96 -15.80
C VAL A 323 -11.86 3.35 -17.26
N ALA A 324 -11.21 4.42 -17.74
CA ALA A 324 -11.35 4.88 -19.11
C ALA A 324 -10.83 3.88 -20.16
N ASN A 325 -9.90 2.99 -19.78
CA ASN A 325 -9.28 2.04 -20.69
C ASN A 325 -9.88 0.63 -20.65
N LYS A 326 -10.69 0.29 -19.62
CA LYS A 326 -11.35 -1.02 -19.50
C LYS A 326 -12.13 -1.41 -20.76
N ASP A 327 -12.87 -0.46 -21.31
CA ASP A 327 -13.78 -0.71 -22.44
C ASP A 327 -13.07 -0.57 -23.81
N LYS A 328 -11.76 -0.27 -23.84
CA LYS A 328 -11.00 -0.02 -25.08
C LYS A 328 -10.32 -1.25 -25.67
N ASN A 329 -10.41 -2.41 -25.01
CA ASN A 329 -9.76 -3.66 -25.44
C ASN A 329 -8.28 -3.46 -25.85
N LEU A 330 -7.51 -2.78 -25.01
CA LEU A 330 -6.11 -2.47 -25.31
C LEU A 330 -5.29 -3.76 -25.49
N PRO A 331 -4.29 -3.77 -26.39
CA PRO A 331 -3.33 -4.87 -26.42
C PRO A 331 -2.51 -4.89 -25.12
N PHE A 332 -1.95 -6.04 -24.77
CA PHE A 332 -0.98 -6.11 -23.70
C PHE A 332 0.16 -5.12 -23.94
N LYS A 333 0.52 -4.36 -22.93
CA LYS A 333 1.80 -3.65 -22.92
C LYS A 333 2.85 -4.58 -22.34
N SER A 334 3.80 -4.99 -23.17
CA SER A 334 4.77 -6.03 -22.86
C SER A 334 6.18 -5.47 -22.71
N PHE A 335 6.96 -6.11 -21.85
CA PHE A 335 8.33 -5.76 -21.52
C PHE A 335 9.22 -7.00 -21.48
N LEU A 336 10.52 -6.79 -21.66
CA LEU A 336 11.52 -7.84 -21.61
C LEU A 336 12.43 -7.66 -20.39
N PHE A 337 12.74 -8.78 -19.74
CA PHE A 337 13.71 -8.85 -18.67
C PHE A 337 14.68 -10.00 -18.91
N THR A 338 15.98 -9.74 -18.78
CA THR A 338 17.03 -10.74 -18.99
C THR A 338 17.78 -10.97 -17.69
N VAL A 339 17.75 -12.21 -17.21
CA VAL A 339 18.59 -12.68 -16.12
C VAL A 339 19.91 -13.18 -16.71
N ARG A 340 21.00 -12.47 -16.43
CA ARG A 340 22.34 -12.83 -16.88
C ARG A 340 23.04 -13.72 -15.86
N ASP A 341 23.90 -14.61 -16.35
CA ASP A 341 24.68 -15.57 -15.55
C ASP A 341 23.81 -16.39 -14.59
N TYR A 342 22.67 -16.88 -15.09
CA TYR A 342 21.63 -17.53 -14.29
C TYR A 342 22.16 -18.62 -13.34
N PRO A 343 23.06 -19.54 -13.73
CA PRO A 343 23.61 -20.54 -12.81
C PRO A 343 24.30 -19.91 -11.59
N ALA A 344 25.03 -18.82 -11.78
CA ALA A 344 25.66 -18.10 -10.67
C ALA A 344 24.62 -17.41 -9.78
N GLN A 345 23.58 -16.80 -10.37
CA GLN A 345 22.49 -16.18 -9.62
C GLN A 345 21.70 -17.22 -8.80
N ARG A 346 21.43 -18.40 -9.40
CA ARG A 346 20.79 -19.54 -8.74
C ARG A 346 21.62 -20.06 -7.57
N ASN A 347 22.91 -20.33 -7.79
CA ASN A 347 23.81 -20.83 -6.74
C ASN A 347 23.94 -19.87 -5.56
N ALA A 348 23.79 -18.57 -5.83
CA ALA A 348 23.75 -17.53 -4.82
C ALA A 348 22.36 -17.26 -4.21
N ASP A 349 21.34 -18.07 -4.54
CA ASP A 349 19.95 -17.92 -4.10
C ASP A 349 19.38 -16.50 -4.33
N ARG A 350 19.74 -15.87 -5.47
CA ARG A 350 19.36 -14.47 -5.70
C ARG A 350 17.91 -14.32 -6.11
N ILE A 351 17.32 -13.27 -5.55
CA ILE A 351 16.07 -12.66 -6.00
C ILE A 351 16.45 -11.47 -6.87
N LEU A 352 16.00 -11.47 -8.12
CA LEU A 352 16.28 -10.41 -9.08
C LEU A 352 14.99 -9.67 -9.43
N PHE A 353 15.13 -8.36 -9.67
CA PHE A 353 14.03 -7.51 -10.07
C PHE A 353 14.39 -6.84 -11.41
N SER A 354 13.39 -6.64 -12.27
CA SER A 354 13.56 -5.76 -13.42
C SER A 354 13.55 -4.29 -13.01
N ASN A 355 13.93 -3.42 -13.96
CA ASN A 355 13.61 -2.00 -13.90
C ASN A 355 12.09 -1.77 -13.80
N LEU A 356 11.72 -0.57 -13.37
CA LEU A 356 10.34 -0.09 -13.42
C LEU A 356 9.88 0.06 -14.86
N MET A 357 8.72 -0.51 -15.16
CA MET A 357 8.03 -0.36 -16.43
C MET A 357 6.65 0.21 -16.21
N TYR A 358 6.12 0.91 -17.21
CA TYR A 358 4.85 1.64 -17.09
C TYR A 358 3.82 1.14 -18.08
N ASP A 359 2.66 0.70 -17.59
CA ASP A 359 1.57 0.19 -18.42
C ASP A 359 0.86 1.31 -19.23
N HIS A 360 -0.33 1.02 -19.76
CA HIS A 360 -1.14 2.00 -20.51
C HIS A 360 -1.83 3.04 -19.61
N GLN A 361 -1.89 2.81 -18.30
CA GLN A 361 -2.43 3.71 -17.27
C GLN A 361 -1.32 4.48 -16.56
N ASN A 362 -0.08 4.30 -17.03
CA ASN A 362 1.12 4.81 -16.40
C ASN A 362 1.32 4.27 -14.98
N MET A 363 0.82 3.08 -14.66
CA MET A 363 1.13 2.41 -13.38
C MET A 363 2.50 1.74 -13.45
N ALA A 364 3.20 1.71 -12.33
CA ALA A 364 4.57 1.20 -12.24
C ALA A 364 4.57 -0.28 -11.87
N TRP A 365 5.17 -1.09 -12.74
CA TRP A 365 5.27 -2.54 -12.62
C TRP A 365 6.72 -2.99 -12.65
N ARG A 366 6.99 -4.16 -12.07
CA ARG A 366 8.24 -4.89 -12.28
C ARG A 366 8.02 -6.39 -12.20
N ILE A 367 8.90 -7.15 -12.82
CA ILE A 367 8.99 -8.60 -12.61
C ILE A 367 10.04 -8.92 -11.55
N ARG A 368 9.77 -9.94 -10.75
CA ARG A 368 10.65 -10.54 -9.74
C ARG A 368 10.94 -11.99 -10.14
N VAL A 369 12.19 -12.40 -10.09
CA VAL A 369 12.65 -13.77 -10.38
C VAL A 369 13.44 -14.30 -9.19
N ASP A 370 12.93 -15.33 -8.53
CA ASP A 370 13.64 -16.07 -7.49
C ASP A 370 14.37 -17.24 -8.16
N CYS A 371 15.66 -17.05 -8.45
CA CYS A 371 16.44 -17.95 -9.33
C CYS A 371 16.62 -19.36 -8.76
N ASN A 372 16.41 -19.55 -7.46
CA ASN A 372 16.53 -20.84 -6.80
C ASN A 372 15.23 -21.24 -6.10
N GLY A 373 14.10 -20.66 -6.50
CA GLY A 373 12.76 -20.96 -5.98
C GLY A 373 12.36 -20.06 -4.81
N HIS A 374 11.06 -19.93 -4.56
CA HIS A 374 10.53 -19.13 -3.45
C HIS A 374 10.39 -19.93 -2.15
N GLN A 375 9.55 -20.97 -2.17
CA GLN A 375 9.29 -21.87 -1.04
C GLN A 375 10.07 -23.18 -1.18
N GLU A 376 10.08 -23.76 -2.38
CA GLU A 376 10.75 -25.03 -2.69
C GLU A 376 12.12 -24.77 -3.31
N LYS A 377 13.09 -24.48 -2.44
CA LYS A 377 14.43 -24.10 -2.86
C LYS A 377 15.13 -25.22 -3.63
N GLY A 378 15.85 -24.86 -4.69
CA GLY A 378 16.64 -25.81 -5.50
C GLY A 378 15.88 -26.53 -6.60
N GLN A 379 14.54 -26.58 -6.53
CA GLN A 379 13.70 -27.35 -7.46
C GLN A 379 13.14 -26.52 -8.62
N TYR A 380 12.73 -25.28 -8.36
CA TYR A 380 12.09 -24.43 -9.36
C TYR A 380 12.75 -23.06 -9.49
N CYS A 381 12.52 -22.40 -10.62
CA CYS A 381 12.63 -20.95 -10.73
C CYS A 381 11.23 -20.35 -10.52
N SER A 382 11.09 -19.42 -9.57
CA SER A 382 9.80 -18.78 -9.28
C SER A 382 9.75 -17.38 -9.86
N VAL A 383 8.60 -16.98 -10.40
CA VAL A 383 8.47 -15.68 -11.09
C VAL A 383 7.19 -14.98 -10.67
N TYR A 384 7.30 -13.69 -10.36
CA TYR A 384 6.19 -12.86 -9.88
C TYR A 384 6.15 -11.54 -10.63
N LEU A 385 4.95 -11.08 -10.93
CA LEU A 385 4.68 -9.71 -11.35
C LEU A 385 4.23 -8.90 -10.15
N VAL A 386 4.76 -7.68 -10.02
CA VAL A 386 4.51 -6.79 -8.87
C VAL A 386 4.00 -5.45 -9.36
N LEU A 387 2.84 -5.03 -8.86
CA LEU A 387 2.36 -3.66 -9.00
C LEU A 387 3.02 -2.83 -7.89
N LEU A 388 3.86 -1.85 -8.24
CA LEU A 388 4.56 -1.04 -7.25
C LEU A 388 3.86 0.26 -6.92
N ASN A 389 3.26 0.91 -7.92
CA ASN A 389 2.58 2.18 -7.72
C ASN A 389 1.51 2.40 -8.79
N GLY A 390 0.44 3.11 -8.44
CA GLY A 390 -0.67 3.40 -9.32
C GLY A 390 -1.99 3.28 -8.58
N ALA A 391 -2.92 2.55 -9.18
CA ALA A 391 -4.24 2.28 -8.62
C ALA A 391 -4.48 0.77 -8.53
N GLU A 392 -5.33 0.39 -7.59
CA GLU A 392 -5.82 -0.99 -7.51
C GLU A 392 -6.83 -1.28 -8.63
N GLY A 393 -6.93 -2.55 -9.01
CA GLY A 393 -7.87 -2.98 -10.03
C GLY A 393 -7.59 -4.36 -10.61
N TRP A 394 -8.46 -4.78 -11.52
CA TRP A 394 -8.33 -6.02 -12.27
C TRP A 394 -7.49 -5.84 -13.53
N PHE A 395 -6.55 -6.75 -13.73
CA PHE A 395 -5.65 -6.76 -14.89
C PHE A 395 -5.61 -8.14 -15.52
N ASP A 396 -5.65 -8.19 -16.84
CA ASP A 396 -5.12 -9.35 -17.55
C ASP A 396 -3.61 -9.22 -17.56
N ILE A 397 -2.93 -10.28 -17.18
CA ILE A 397 -1.47 -10.32 -17.11
C ILE A 397 -0.94 -11.59 -17.73
N PHE A 398 0.28 -11.51 -18.24
CA PHE A 398 1.04 -12.71 -18.60
C PHE A 398 2.51 -12.61 -18.19
N ILE A 399 3.10 -13.78 -17.99
CA ILE A 399 4.54 -13.99 -17.82
C ILE A 399 4.95 -15.14 -18.75
N LYS A 400 5.99 -14.92 -19.54
CA LYS A 400 6.50 -15.86 -20.53
C LYS A 400 8.00 -16.04 -20.38
N LEU A 401 8.46 -17.27 -20.22
CA LEU A 401 9.87 -17.62 -20.41
C LEU A 401 10.09 -17.93 -21.89
N VAL A 402 10.96 -17.16 -22.53
CA VAL A 402 11.23 -17.24 -23.96
C VAL A 402 12.17 -18.40 -24.23
N HIS A 403 11.76 -19.32 -25.09
CA HIS A 403 12.62 -20.37 -25.60
C HIS A 403 13.59 -19.80 -26.66
N PRO A 404 14.88 -20.22 -26.70
CA PRO A 404 15.92 -19.56 -27.48
C PRO A 404 15.71 -19.61 -29.00
N THR A 405 15.08 -20.65 -29.53
CA THR A 405 14.99 -20.91 -30.97
C THR A 405 13.56 -21.11 -31.49
N ILE A 406 12.77 -21.89 -30.75
CA ILE A 406 11.38 -22.28 -31.09
C ILE A 406 10.37 -21.47 -30.24
N PRO A 407 9.74 -20.39 -30.75
CA PRO A 407 8.83 -19.53 -29.97
C PRO A 407 7.66 -20.28 -29.31
N GLU A 408 7.17 -21.34 -29.92
CA GLU A 408 6.03 -22.16 -29.53
C GLU A 408 6.33 -23.01 -28.29
N MET A 409 7.60 -23.31 -28.06
CA MET A 409 8.08 -24.00 -26.85
C MET A 409 8.25 -23.05 -25.66
N SER A 410 8.03 -21.75 -25.84
CA SER A 410 8.06 -20.80 -24.72
C SER A 410 6.98 -21.12 -23.69
N ILE A 411 7.33 -21.09 -22.41
CA ILE A 411 6.37 -21.30 -21.32
C ILE A 411 5.66 -19.98 -21.05
N ARG A 412 4.38 -19.88 -21.40
CA ARG A 412 3.52 -18.72 -21.09
C ARG A 412 2.52 -19.07 -19.99
N ARG A 413 2.31 -18.15 -19.06
CA ARG A 413 1.25 -18.16 -18.03
C ARG A 413 0.49 -16.87 -18.11
N GLU A 414 -0.83 -16.95 -18.14
CA GLU A 414 -1.74 -15.82 -18.32
C GLU A 414 -2.96 -16.00 -17.42
N LEU A 415 -3.44 -14.91 -16.83
CA LEU A 415 -4.65 -14.86 -16.02
C LEU A 415 -5.17 -13.44 -15.88
N THR A 416 -6.36 -13.33 -15.33
CA THR A 416 -6.93 -12.11 -14.78
C THR A 416 -6.74 -12.09 -13.26
N HIS A 417 -6.21 -11.00 -12.70
CA HIS A 417 -5.96 -10.88 -11.26
C HIS A 417 -6.21 -9.47 -10.75
N PHE A 418 -6.70 -9.36 -9.51
CA PHE A 418 -6.85 -8.09 -8.82
C PHE A 418 -5.56 -7.71 -8.12
N PHE A 419 -4.99 -6.56 -8.51
CA PHE A 419 -3.81 -6.00 -7.87
C PHE A 419 -4.19 -4.83 -6.97
N THR A 420 -3.52 -4.75 -5.83
CA THR A 420 -3.39 -3.52 -5.04
C THR A 420 -1.94 -3.06 -5.14
N PRO A 421 -1.62 -1.77 -4.93
CA PRO A 421 -0.24 -1.34 -4.82
C PRO A 421 0.52 -2.20 -3.80
N HIS A 422 1.71 -2.68 -4.20
CA HIS A 422 2.56 -3.68 -3.54
C HIS A 422 2.12 -5.13 -3.58
N SER A 423 0.94 -5.43 -4.13
CA SER A 423 0.57 -6.82 -4.32
C SER A 423 1.43 -7.42 -5.44
N SER A 424 1.70 -8.71 -5.28
CA SER A 424 2.37 -9.51 -6.27
C SER A 424 1.52 -10.73 -6.58
N TRP A 425 1.46 -11.08 -7.85
CA TRP A 425 1.00 -12.39 -8.29
C TRP A 425 2.12 -13.09 -9.02
N GLY A 426 2.25 -14.39 -8.83
CA GLY A 426 3.25 -15.15 -9.56
C GLY A 426 3.02 -16.64 -9.49
N VAL A 427 3.95 -17.35 -10.11
CA VAL A 427 3.94 -18.82 -10.20
C VAL A 427 5.16 -19.32 -9.43
N PRO A 428 4.97 -19.86 -8.22
CA PRO A 428 6.08 -20.42 -7.45
C PRO A 428 6.81 -21.53 -8.20
N HIS A 429 6.09 -22.35 -8.97
CA HIS A 429 6.64 -23.45 -9.77
C HIS A 429 6.57 -23.08 -11.26
N PHE A 430 7.27 -22.02 -11.67
CA PHE A 430 7.18 -21.52 -13.04
C PHE A 430 7.89 -22.45 -14.04
N ILE A 431 9.13 -22.87 -13.73
CA ILE A 431 9.90 -23.87 -14.48
C ILE A 431 10.75 -24.71 -13.53
N ASP A 432 10.85 -26.01 -13.80
CA ASP A 432 11.71 -26.95 -13.10
C ASP A 432 13.19 -26.71 -13.45
N GLN A 433 14.08 -26.75 -12.46
CA GLN A 433 15.50 -26.50 -12.65
C GLN A 433 16.18 -27.57 -13.53
N THR A 434 15.60 -28.77 -13.65
CA THR A 434 16.06 -29.83 -14.56
C THR A 434 15.81 -29.48 -16.04
N GLN A 435 14.78 -28.70 -16.32
CA GLN A 435 14.38 -28.29 -17.69
C GLN A 435 14.95 -26.92 -18.09
N ILE A 436 15.58 -26.21 -17.17
CA ILE A 436 15.95 -24.81 -17.38
C ILE A 436 17.01 -24.60 -18.45
N ASN A 437 17.85 -25.61 -18.69
CA ASN A 437 18.91 -25.56 -19.69
C ASN A 437 18.33 -25.44 -21.11
N ASP A 438 17.14 -25.98 -21.36
CA ASP A 438 16.45 -25.89 -22.65
C ASP A 438 16.02 -24.47 -22.99
N PHE A 439 15.96 -23.58 -21.99
CA PHE A 439 15.55 -22.19 -22.12
C PHE A 439 16.72 -21.19 -22.04
N MET A 440 17.95 -21.68 -21.93
CA MET A 440 19.14 -20.82 -21.87
C MET A 440 19.41 -20.17 -23.22
N ILE A 441 19.52 -18.84 -23.21
CA ILE A 441 19.86 -18.02 -24.38
C ILE A 441 21.31 -17.55 -24.26
N GLY A 442 22.11 -17.84 -25.29
CA GLY A 442 23.53 -17.49 -25.30
C GLY A 442 24.27 -18.08 -24.09
N PRO A 443 25.31 -17.40 -23.57
CA PRO A 443 26.01 -17.87 -22.39
C PRO A 443 25.16 -17.62 -21.12
N ASN A 444 24.45 -18.65 -20.67
CA ASN A 444 23.84 -18.74 -19.34
C ASN A 444 22.77 -17.67 -19.01
N GLN A 445 21.93 -17.24 -19.97
CA GLN A 445 20.90 -16.23 -19.72
C GLN A 445 19.48 -16.79 -19.84
N LEU A 446 18.56 -16.29 -19.02
CA LEU A 446 17.13 -16.50 -19.20
C LEU A 446 16.46 -15.19 -19.63
N LYS A 447 15.50 -15.27 -20.54
CA LYS A 447 14.75 -14.11 -21.02
C LYS A 447 13.27 -14.29 -20.70
N PHE A 448 12.73 -13.34 -19.95
CA PHE A 448 11.32 -13.25 -19.62
C PHE A 448 10.67 -12.14 -20.43
N GLU A 449 9.50 -12.41 -20.97
CA GLU A 449 8.57 -11.41 -21.48
C GLU A 449 7.36 -11.38 -20.54
N TYR A 450 6.93 -10.20 -20.14
CA TYR A 450 5.76 -10.05 -19.28
C TYR A 450 4.96 -8.84 -19.72
N GLY A 451 3.65 -8.89 -19.53
CA GLY A 451 2.80 -7.80 -19.96
C GLY A 451 1.48 -7.77 -19.21
N MET A 452 0.86 -6.60 -19.26
CA MET A 452 -0.38 -6.31 -18.56
C MET A 452 -1.25 -5.37 -19.38
N ARG A 453 -2.55 -5.46 -19.13
CA ARG A 453 -3.56 -4.52 -19.59
C ARG A 453 -4.72 -4.49 -18.58
N PRO A 454 -5.58 -3.47 -18.63
CA PRO A 454 -6.86 -3.52 -17.92
C PRO A 454 -7.62 -4.80 -18.25
N ALA A 455 -8.12 -5.49 -17.24
CA ALA A 455 -9.06 -6.58 -17.45
C ALA A 455 -10.35 -6.03 -18.04
N ARG A 456 -11.02 -6.85 -18.86
CA ARG A 456 -12.37 -6.51 -19.31
C ARG A 456 -13.36 -6.73 -18.18
N ARG A 457 -14.45 -5.94 -18.16
CA ARG A 457 -15.45 -5.97 -17.08
C ARG A 457 -16.10 -7.33 -16.86
N ASP A 458 -16.27 -8.09 -17.93
CA ASP A 458 -16.84 -9.44 -17.92
C ASP A 458 -15.90 -10.50 -17.35
N GLN A 459 -14.62 -10.16 -17.13
CA GLN A 459 -13.59 -11.04 -16.57
C GLN A 459 -13.27 -10.74 -15.10
N GLU A 460 -13.92 -9.73 -14.51
CA GLU A 460 -13.78 -9.34 -13.11
C GLU A 460 -14.69 -10.23 -12.25
N ALA A 461 -14.20 -11.41 -11.85
CA ALA A 461 -14.96 -12.40 -11.06
C ALA A 461 -14.47 -12.49 -9.61
#